data_AF-A0A254RII7-F1
#
_entry.id   AF-A0A254RII7-F1
#
_cell.length_a   1.000
_cell.length_b   1.000
_cell.length_c   1.000
_cell.angle_alpha   90.00
_cell.angle_beta   90.00
_cell.angle_gamma   90.00
#
_symmetry.space_group_name_H-M   'P 1'
#
loop_
_entity.id
_entity.type
_entity.pdbx_description
1 polymer ?
#
loop_
_entity_poly.entity_id
_entity_poly.type
_entity_poly.pdbx_seq_one_letter_code
_entity_poly.pdbx_strand_id
1 'polypeptide(L)'
;MASLKFVLLLCVLLCAMFPLSFTIALVVFIVKWILRGISLFIQQLVFAEIVFKKVHNGGLAVFIRTVITGSFISLFVLVVHRGLWWDISPWDRIFTLEWWDLDARLELLDEWWKYCGIYAAVYTSYYARFVSQWTYISNLYNQIKNAEISMCIGCDGKTPCTPDVSVVNCNRCAALKLNGWKAGFIEDAETLHMVTKPLFAGVIYSWLTKNDEVAKIYKTHHSETYAASDNPEERLAALIKKLKKSLKIKEAS
;
A
#
# COMPACT_ATOMS: atom_id res chain seq x y z
N MET A 1 42.73 -52.61 -0.23
CA MET A 1 41.40 -52.97 0.36
C MET A 1 40.87 -51.93 1.35
N ALA A 2 41.68 -51.22 2.14
CA ALA A 2 41.20 -50.16 3.05
C ALA A 2 40.54 -48.96 2.33
N SER A 3 40.98 -48.63 1.11
CA SER A 3 40.41 -47.50 0.33
C SER A 3 38.96 -47.72 -0.10
N LEU A 4 38.56 -48.95 -0.45
CA LEU A 4 37.21 -49.24 -0.94
C LEU A 4 36.16 -49.16 0.19
N LYS A 5 36.49 -49.64 1.40
CA LYS A 5 35.61 -49.55 2.57
C LYS A 5 35.38 -48.10 3.01
N PHE A 6 36.42 -47.27 2.93
CA PHE A 6 36.32 -45.84 3.25
C PHE A 6 35.41 -45.09 2.25
N VAL A 7 35.56 -45.36 0.95
CA VAL A 7 34.69 -44.77 -0.09
C VAL A 7 33.22 -45.19 0.08
N LEU A 8 32.97 -46.47 0.38
CA LEU A 8 31.61 -46.96 0.65
C LEU A 8 30.98 -46.32 1.89
N LEU A 9 31.73 -46.17 2.98
CA LEU A 9 31.25 -45.50 4.19
C LEU A 9 30.91 -44.03 3.92
N LEU A 10 31.77 -43.33 3.17
CA LEU A 10 31.55 -41.94 2.79
C LEU A 10 30.29 -41.78 1.92
N CYS A 11 30.09 -42.66 0.93
CA CYS A 11 28.88 -42.66 0.10
C CYS A 11 27.61 -42.90 0.93
N VAL A 12 27.62 -43.85 1.86
CA VAL A 12 26.48 -44.12 2.74
C VAL A 12 26.18 -42.91 3.64
N LEU A 13 27.21 -42.28 4.21
CA LEU A 13 27.04 -41.08 5.04
C LEU A 13 26.49 -39.91 4.21
N LEU A 14 27.01 -39.66 3.00
CA LEU A 14 26.51 -38.60 2.12
C LEU A 14 25.06 -38.86 1.68
N CYS A 15 24.72 -40.11 1.34
CA CYS A 15 23.35 -40.51 0.99
C CYS A 15 22.38 -40.37 2.16
N ALA A 16 22.83 -40.52 3.41
CA ALA A 16 22.00 -40.29 4.60
C ALA A 16 21.90 -38.81 4.99
N MET A 17 22.97 -38.02 4.79
CA MET A 17 23.00 -36.59 5.14
C MET A 17 22.22 -35.71 4.15
N PHE A 18 22.11 -36.11 2.89
CA PHE A 18 21.35 -35.37 1.89
C PHE A 18 19.84 -35.26 2.20
N PRO A 19 19.08 -36.35 2.48
CA PRO A 19 17.67 -36.25 2.82
C PRO A 19 17.43 -35.52 4.14
N LEU A 20 18.34 -35.64 5.12
CA LEU A 20 18.23 -34.90 6.38
C LEU A 20 18.43 -33.39 6.18
N SER A 21 19.45 -32.98 5.40
CA SER A 21 19.66 -31.55 5.11
C SER A 21 18.54 -30.95 4.26
N PHE A 22 18.02 -31.72 3.28
CA PHE A 22 16.87 -31.31 2.47
C PHE A 22 15.59 -31.16 3.31
N THR A 23 15.29 -32.10 4.21
CA THR A 23 14.11 -32.01 5.08
C THR A 23 14.18 -30.83 6.04
N ILE A 24 15.35 -30.58 6.65
CA ILE A 24 15.55 -29.39 7.50
C ILE A 24 15.37 -28.10 6.68
N ALA A 25 15.98 -28.02 5.48
CA ALA A 25 15.86 -26.86 4.61
C ALA A 25 14.40 -26.59 4.20
N LEU A 26 13.65 -27.66 3.88
CA LEU A 26 12.23 -27.59 3.53
C LEU A 26 11.38 -27.11 4.72
N VAL A 27 11.61 -27.64 5.93
CA VAL A 27 10.90 -27.19 7.14
C VAL A 27 11.19 -25.72 7.43
N VAL A 28 12.46 -25.28 7.37
CA VAL A 28 12.83 -23.88 7.56
C VAL A 28 12.17 -22.98 6.51
N PHE A 29 12.13 -23.42 5.25
CA PHE A 29 11.46 -22.69 4.17
C PHE A 29 9.95 -22.55 4.44
N ILE A 30 9.26 -23.64 4.81
CA ILE A 30 7.83 -23.65 5.12
C ILE A 30 7.54 -22.75 6.33
N VAL A 31 8.32 -22.85 7.41
CA VAL A 31 8.15 -22.01 8.60
C VAL A 31 8.34 -20.53 8.25
N LYS A 32 9.38 -20.17 7.49
CA LYS A 32 9.59 -18.79 7.03
C LYS A 32 8.43 -18.29 6.17
N TRP A 33 7.90 -19.13 5.28
CA TRP A 33 6.77 -18.79 4.43
C TRP A 33 5.49 -18.55 5.25
N ILE A 34 5.19 -19.43 6.21
CA ILE A 34 4.06 -19.28 7.13
C ILE A 34 4.21 -18.00 7.98
N LEU A 35 5.39 -17.78 8.57
CA LEU A 35 5.65 -16.58 9.38
C LEU A 35 5.52 -15.29 8.56
N ARG A 36 5.95 -15.30 7.29
CA ARG A 36 5.75 -14.17 6.38
C ARG A 36 4.27 -13.94 6.09
N GLY A 37 3.51 -14.99 5.84
CA GLY A 37 2.06 -14.91 5.63
C GLY A 37 1.32 -14.35 6.85
N ILE A 38 1.63 -14.85 8.05
CA ILE A 38 1.07 -14.36 9.32
C ILE A 38 1.46 -12.90 9.53
N SER A 39 2.73 -12.53 9.31
CA SER A 39 3.20 -11.15 9.45
C SER A 39 2.45 -10.19 8.54
N LEU A 40 2.27 -10.54 7.26
CA LEU A 40 1.48 -9.72 6.32
C LEU A 40 0.02 -9.60 6.74
N PHE A 41 -0.58 -10.68 7.23
CA PHE A 41 -1.96 -10.67 7.74
C PHE A 41 -2.10 -9.76 8.96
N ILE A 42 -1.18 -9.87 9.93
CA ILE A 42 -1.15 -9.02 11.12
C ILE A 42 -0.96 -7.56 10.72
N GLN A 43 -0.08 -7.26 9.78
CA GLN A 43 0.11 -5.89 9.27
C GLN A 43 -1.19 -5.34 8.66
N GLN A 44 -1.88 -6.13 7.83
CA GLN A 44 -3.15 -5.70 7.24
C GLN A 44 -4.25 -5.45 8.28
N LEU A 45 -4.28 -6.28 9.33
CA LEU A 45 -5.27 -6.21 10.40
C LEU A 45 -4.97 -5.05 11.37
N VAL A 46 -3.75 -4.98 11.90
CA VAL A 46 -3.31 -3.97 12.87
C VAL A 46 -3.27 -2.58 12.24
N PHE A 47 -2.76 -2.44 11.02
CA PHE A 47 -2.73 -1.14 10.32
C PHE A 47 -3.99 -0.85 9.51
N ALA A 48 -4.99 -1.73 9.60
CA ALA A 48 -6.29 -1.62 8.96
C ALA A 48 -6.20 -1.26 7.45
N GLU A 49 -5.27 -1.88 6.72
CA GLU A 49 -5.07 -1.62 5.28
C GLU A 49 -6.31 -1.99 4.46
N ILE A 50 -7.12 -2.92 4.97
CA ILE A 50 -8.41 -3.32 4.37
C ILE A 50 -9.35 -2.11 4.19
N VAL A 51 -9.20 -1.05 5.01
CA VAL A 51 -9.98 0.20 4.88
C VAL A 51 -9.82 0.81 3.48
N PHE A 52 -8.64 0.73 2.88
CA PHE A 52 -8.38 1.28 1.55
C PHE A 52 -9.08 0.56 0.42
N LYS A 53 -9.61 -0.66 0.65
CA LYS A 53 -10.47 -1.35 -0.32
C LYS A 53 -11.82 -0.65 -0.50
N LYS A 54 -12.27 0.10 0.52
CA LYS A 54 -13.61 0.75 0.54
C LYS A 54 -13.55 2.27 0.56
N VAL A 55 -12.53 2.84 1.20
CA VAL A 55 -12.39 4.29 1.42
C VAL A 55 -11.09 4.77 0.79
N HIS A 56 -11.14 5.87 0.03
CA HIS A 56 -9.93 6.49 -0.49
C HIS A 56 -9.09 7.10 0.62
N ASN A 57 -7.80 7.24 0.41
CA ASN A 57 -6.91 7.88 1.38
C ASN A 57 -7.33 9.33 1.65
N GLY A 58 -7.55 9.67 2.92
CA GLY A 58 -8.18 10.92 3.36
C GLY A 58 -8.49 10.90 4.85
N GLY A 59 -9.07 11.99 5.36
CA GLY A 59 -9.36 12.15 6.79
C GLY A 59 -10.20 11.01 7.38
N LEU A 60 -11.24 10.55 6.67
CA LEU A 60 -12.06 9.42 7.12
C LEU A 60 -11.26 8.11 7.22
N ALA A 61 -10.40 7.83 6.23
CA ALA A 61 -9.54 6.64 6.28
C ALA A 61 -8.53 6.73 7.43
N VAL A 62 -7.92 7.90 7.64
CA VAL A 62 -7.02 8.16 8.78
C VAL A 62 -7.75 7.92 10.11
N PHE A 63 -8.97 8.45 10.26
CA PHE A 63 -9.76 8.28 11.47
C PHE A 63 -10.11 6.81 11.75
N ILE A 64 -10.66 6.08 10.77
CA ILE A 64 -11.03 4.66 10.95
C ILE A 64 -9.80 3.82 11.33
N ARG A 65 -8.67 4.03 10.64
CA ARG A 65 -7.42 3.32 10.94
C ARG A 65 -6.91 3.66 12.34
N THR A 66 -7.03 4.92 12.75
CA THR A 66 -6.69 5.35 14.12
C THR A 66 -7.50 4.58 15.15
N VAL A 67 -8.82 4.46 14.94
CA VAL A 67 -9.70 3.73 15.88
C VAL A 67 -9.26 2.27 15.98
N ILE A 68 -9.06 1.60 14.84
CA ILE A 68 -8.71 0.17 14.81
C ILE A 68 -7.32 -0.06 15.42
N THR A 69 -6.29 0.62 14.91
CA THR A 69 -4.90 0.46 15.38
C THR A 69 -4.74 0.91 16.83
N GLY A 70 -5.36 2.03 17.21
CA GLY A 70 -5.37 2.52 18.59
C GLY A 70 -6.04 1.54 19.55
N SER A 71 -7.15 0.90 19.14
CA SER A 71 -7.80 -0.16 19.93
C SER A 71 -6.90 -1.37 20.12
N PHE A 72 -6.22 -1.84 19.06
CA PHE A 72 -5.28 -2.96 19.16
C PHE A 72 -4.12 -2.67 20.11
N ILE A 73 -3.50 -1.49 19.99
CA ILE A 73 -2.40 -1.09 20.86
C ILE A 73 -2.89 -0.93 22.31
N SER A 74 -4.05 -0.29 22.51
CA SER A 74 -4.62 -0.10 23.84
C SER A 74 -4.95 -1.45 24.51
N LEU A 75 -5.55 -2.38 23.77
CA LEU A 75 -5.81 -3.74 24.26
C LEU A 75 -4.53 -4.49 24.60
N PHE A 76 -3.50 -4.38 23.75
CA PHE A 76 -2.20 -4.99 24.00
C PHE A 76 -1.56 -4.43 25.29
N VAL A 77 -1.55 -3.11 25.46
CA VAL A 77 -1.05 -2.45 26.67
C VAL A 77 -1.83 -2.91 27.91
N LEU A 78 -3.16 -3.00 27.81
CA LEU A 78 -4.01 -3.50 28.90
C LEU A 78 -3.65 -4.93 29.31
N VAL A 79 -3.53 -5.84 28.34
CA VAL A 79 -3.17 -7.24 28.59
C VAL A 79 -1.79 -7.37 29.22
N VAL A 80 -0.81 -6.61 28.72
CA VAL A 80 0.56 -6.61 29.23
C VAL A 80 0.63 -6.00 30.63
N HIS A 81 -0.01 -4.86 30.85
CA HIS A 81 -0.04 -4.18 32.14
C HIS A 81 -0.73 -5.05 33.20
N ARG A 82 -1.87 -5.67 32.90
CA ARG A 82 -2.53 -6.54 33.88
C ARG A 82 -1.83 -7.90 34.05
N GLY A 83 -1.25 -8.46 32.99
CA GLY A 83 -0.62 -9.78 33.02
C GLY A 83 0.77 -9.81 33.66
N LEU A 84 1.52 -8.70 33.62
CA LEU A 84 2.87 -8.63 34.23
C LEU A 84 2.85 -8.23 35.71
N TRP A 85 1.84 -7.49 36.16
CA TRP A 85 1.84 -6.85 37.48
C TRP A 85 0.97 -7.56 38.52
N TRP A 86 0.15 -8.52 38.12
CA TRP A 86 -0.59 -9.38 39.05
C TRP A 86 0.02 -10.78 39.10
N ASP A 87 0.28 -11.28 40.31
CA ASP A 87 0.80 -12.63 40.61
C ASP A 87 -0.14 -13.80 40.20
N ILE A 88 -1.12 -13.55 39.33
CA ILE A 88 -2.10 -14.55 38.88
C ILE A 88 -1.89 -14.79 37.39
N SER A 89 -1.87 -16.07 37.01
CA SER A 89 -1.71 -16.53 35.63
C SER A 89 -2.61 -15.71 34.68
N PRO A 90 -2.04 -15.03 33.66
CA PRO A 90 -2.81 -14.21 32.73
C PRO A 90 -3.93 -14.99 32.03
N TRP A 91 -3.71 -16.29 31.83
CA TRP A 91 -4.59 -17.18 31.10
C TRP A 91 -5.87 -17.52 31.86
N ASP A 92 -5.80 -17.65 33.19
CA ASP A 92 -6.98 -17.98 34.01
C ASP A 92 -7.98 -16.82 34.08
N ARG A 93 -7.48 -15.58 33.98
CA ARG A 93 -8.36 -14.41 33.92
C ARG A 93 -8.89 -14.17 32.53
N ILE A 94 -8.08 -14.23 31.46
CA ILE A 94 -8.51 -13.88 30.07
C ILE A 94 -9.84 -14.53 29.65
N PHE A 95 -10.14 -15.74 30.14
CA PHE A 95 -11.36 -16.48 29.77
C PHE A 95 -12.48 -16.46 30.82
N THR A 96 -12.27 -15.89 32.00
CA THR A 96 -13.34 -15.73 32.99
C THR A 96 -14.12 -14.44 32.69
N LEU A 97 -15.45 -14.45 32.84
CA LEU A 97 -16.30 -13.26 32.60
C LEU A 97 -16.05 -12.12 33.61
N GLU A 98 -15.14 -12.29 34.56
CA GLU A 98 -14.74 -11.30 35.58
C GLU A 98 -14.06 -10.03 34.99
N TRP A 99 -13.70 -10.00 33.70
CA TRP A 99 -13.22 -8.76 33.04
C TRP A 99 -14.23 -7.62 33.07
N TRP A 100 -15.50 -7.93 33.33
CA TRP A 100 -16.59 -6.96 33.39
C TRP A 100 -16.87 -6.44 34.80
N ASP A 101 -16.05 -6.77 35.79
CA ASP A 101 -16.18 -6.25 37.14
C ASP A 101 -16.18 -4.72 37.16
N LEU A 102 -17.01 -4.13 38.01
CA LEU A 102 -17.22 -2.69 38.09
C LEU A 102 -15.91 -1.97 38.45
N ASP A 103 -15.11 -2.54 39.34
CA ASP A 103 -13.84 -1.98 39.78
C ASP A 103 -12.83 -1.88 38.63
N ALA A 104 -12.78 -2.91 37.76
CA ALA A 104 -11.92 -2.91 36.59
C ALA A 104 -12.31 -1.81 35.57
N ARG A 105 -13.59 -1.43 35.52
CA ARG A 105 -14.07 -0.31 34.68
C ARG A 105 -13.75 1.04 35.29
N LEU A 106 -13.86 1.18 36.61
CA LEU A 106 -13.54 2.42 37.32
C LEU A 106 -12.04 2.73 37.21
N GLU A 107 -11.18 1.72 37.34
CA GLU A 107 -9.73 1.86 37.12
C GLU A 107 -9.42 2.28 35.66
N LEU A 108 -10.07 1.65 34.67
CA LEU A 108 -9.92 2.04 33.26
C LEU A 108 -10.37 3.48 33.01
N LEU A 109 -11.45 3.90 33.68
CA LEU A 109 -11.96 5.26 33.62
C LEU A 109 -11.06 6.27 34.31
N ASP A 110 -10.30 5.90 35.35
CA ASP A 110 -9.30 6.79 35.97
C ASP A 110 -8.09 6.97 35.03
N GLU A 111 -7.71 5.89 34.33
CA GLU A 111 -6.57 5.89 33.41
C GLU A 111 -6.91 6.26 31.95
N TRP A 112 -8.15 6.68 31.67
CA TRP A 112 -8.65 6.89 30.30
C TRP A 112 -7.76 7.82 29.46
N TRP A 113 -7.18 8.84 30.10
CA TRP A 113 -6.30 9.83 29.45
C TRP A 113 -5.03 9.20 28.88
N LYS A 114 -4.51 8.12 29.48
CA LYS A 114 -3.34 7.39 28.97
C LYS A 114 -3.66 6.77 27.61
N TYR A 115 -4.86 6.20 27.47
CA TYR A 115 -5.33 5.65 26.20
C TYR A 115 -5.60 6.74 25.17
N CYS A 116 -6.13 7.90 25.57
CA CYS A 116 -6.24 9.05 24.67
C CYS A 116 -4.89 9.47 24.09
N GLY A 117 -3.81 9.38 24.87
CA GLY A 117 -2.44 9.58 24.38
C GLY A 117 -2.06 8.63 23.24
N ILE A 118 -2.44 7.34 23.35
CA ILE A 118 -2.22 6.33 22.30
C ILE A 118 -2.98 6.73 21.03
N TYR A 119 -4.28 7.03 21.14
CA TYR A 119 -5.08 7.44 19.98
C TYR A 119 -4.55 8.73 19.34
N ALA A 120 -4.15 9.72 20.13
CA ALA A 120 -3.57 10.96 19.63
C ALA A 120 -2.25 10.71 18.87
N ALA A 121 -1.38 9.85 19.40
CA ALA A 121 -0.13 9.48 18.75
C ALA A 121 -0.36 8.74 17.42
N VAL A 122 -1.26 7.74 17.41
CA VAL A 122 -1.62 6.98 16.20
C VAL A 122 -2.26 7.90 15.15
N TYR A 123 -3.20 8.76 15.57
CA TYR A 123 -3.85 9.72 14.69
C TYR A 123 -2.82 10.65 14.05
N THR A 124 -1.94 11.23 14.86
CA THR A 124 -0.91 12.16 14.40
C THR A 124 0.02 11.49 13.41
N SER A 125 0.43 10.24 13.67
CA SER A 125 1.27 9.45 12.74
C SER A 125 0.59 9.23 11.40
N TYR A 126 -0.66 8.75 11.39
CA TYR A 126 -1.39 8.51 10.14
C TYR A 126 -1.72 9.80 9.40
N TYR A 127 -2.07 10.86 10.12
CA TYR A 127 -2.35 12.16 9.54
C TYR A 127 -1.09 12.77 8.91
N ALA A 128 0.06 12.71 9.59
CA ALA A 128 1.34 13.16 9.04
C ALA A 128 1.70 12.42 7.75
N ARG A 129 1.55 11.09 7.72
CA ARG A 129 1.74 10.28 6.51
C ARG A 129 0.78 10.70 5.39
N PHE A 130 -0.51 10.88 5.70
CA PHE A 130 -1.50 11.34 4.73
C PHE A 130 -1.13 12.71 4.14
N VAL A 131 -0.75 13.67 4.98
CA VAL A 131 -0.35 15.03 4.54
C VAL A 131 0.87 14.98 3.63
N SER A 132 1.89 14.17 3.97
CA SER A 132 3.07 13.97 3.12
C SER A 132 2.70 13.41 1.74
N GLN A 133 1.88 12.35 1.70
CA GLN A 133 1.42 11.74 0.46
C GLN A 133 0.59 12.70 -0.39
N TRP A 134 -0.35 13.41 0.25
CA TRP A 134 -1.18 14.42 -0.40
C TRP A 134 -0.35 15.54 -1.02
N THR A 135 0.64 16.06 -0.27
CA THR A 135 1.53 17.14 -0.73
C THR A 135 2.37 16.69 -1.92
N TYR A 136 2.92 15.48 -1.86
CA TYR A 136 3.65 14.88 -2.98
C TYR A 136 2.81 14.84 -4.26
N ILE A 137 1.62 14.20 -4.20
CA ILE A 137 0.79 14.00 -5.38
C ILE A 137 0.28 15.33 -5.93
N SER A 138 -0.09 16.29 -5.07
CA SER A 138 -0.55 17.61 -5.53
C SER A 138 0.56 18.41 -6.20
N ASN A 139 1.80 18.33 -5.67
CA ASN A 139 2.95 19.00 -6.26
C ASN A 139 3.31 18.41 -7.62
N LEU A 140 3.31 17.08 -7.73
CA LEU A 140 3.54 16.39 -9.00
C LEU A 140 2.49 16.79 -10.05
N TYR A 141 1.20 16.84 -9.67
CA TYR A 141 0.14 17.31 -10.55
C TYR A 141 0.41 18.74 -11.05
N ASN A 142 0.73 19.67 -10.16
CA ASN A 142 0.99 21.06 -10.52
C ASN A 142 2.21 21.19 -11.46
N GLN A 143 3.27 20.41 -11.23
CA GLN A 143 4.43 20.37 -12.11
C GLN A 143 4.07 19.84 -13.51
N ILE A 144 3.27 18.78 -13.61
CA ILE A 144 2.76 18.25 -14.88
C ILE A 144 1.93 19.30 -15.61
N LYS A 145 1.05 20.01 -14.90
CA LYS A 145 0.21 21.06 -15.50
C LYS A 145 1.03 22.27 -15.96
N ASN A 146 2.04 22.67 -15.21
CA ASN A 146 2.95 23.74 -15.62
C ASN A 146 3.72 23.34 -16.89
N ALA A 147 4.26 22.12 -16.93
CA ALA A 147 4.95 21.60 -18.12
C ALA A 147 4.02 21.53 -19.34
N GLU A 148 2.76 21.11 -19.14
CA GLU A 148 1.75 21.07 -20.22
C GLU A 148 1.46 22.46 -20.79
N ILE A 149 1.39 23.50 -19.94
CA ILE A 149 1.21 24.89 -20.38
C ILE A 149 2.45 25.39 -21.10
N SER A 150 3.65 25.12 -20.57
CA SER A 150 4.91 25.53 -21.20
C SER A 150 5.13 24.91 -22.58
N MET A 151 4.60 23.71 -22.82
CA MET A 151 4.64 23.08 -24.13
C MET A 151 3.67 23.69 -25.16
N CYS A 152 2.64 24.41 -24.72
CA CYS A 152 1.74 25.14 -25.60
C CYS A 152 2.29 26.51 -26.02
N ILE A 153 3.40 26.96 -25.42
CA ILE A 153 4.11 28.20 -25.74
C ILE A 153 5.37 27.77 -26.50
N GLY A 154 5.53 28.16 -27.77
CA GLY A 154 6.67 27.77 -28.60
C GLY A 154 8.04 28.14 -27.98
N CYS A 155 9.12 27.55 -28.50
CA CYS A 155 10.51 27.70 -28.01
C CYS A 155 11.05 29.15 -27.95
N ASP A 156 10.30 30.14 -28.43
CA ASP A 156 10.65 31.55 -28.47
C ASP A 156 9.77 32.44 -27.56
N GLY A 157 8.82 31.87 -26.81
CA GLY A 157 7.95 32.59 -25.88
C GLY A 157 7.01 33.61 -26.53
N LYS A 158 6.97 33.67 -27.87
CA LYS A 158 6.28 34.72 -28.64
C LYS A 158 5.42 34.18 -29.77
N THR A 159 5.68 32.96 -30.22
CA THR A 159 5.00 32.42 -31.40
C THR A 159 4.00 31.34 -30.98
N PRO A 160 2.70 31.47 -31.32
CA PRO A 160 1.74 30.37 -31.21
C PRO A 160 2.30 29.17 -31.97
N CYS A 161 2.13 27.95 -31.46
CA CYS A 161 2.65 26.73 -32.09
C CYS A 161 2.17 26.62 -33.55
N THR A 162 2.95 27.11 -34.51
CA THR A 162 2.73 26.89 -35.93
C THR A 162 3.38 25.56 -36.32
N PRO A 163 2.75 24.77 -37.20
CA PRO A 163 3.28 23.49 -37.64
C PRO A 163 4.44 23.72 -38.63
N ASP A 164 5.61 24.12 -38.14
CA ASP A 164 6.85 24.09 -38.91
C ASP A 164 7.63 22.79 -38.64
N VAL A 165 8.03 22.14 -39.73
CA VAL A 165 8.39 20.71 -39.85
C VAL A 165 9.66 20.34 -39.06
N SER A 166 10.54 21.30 -38.77
CA SER A 166 11.76 21.09 -37.97
C SER A 166 11.52 21.10 -36.45
N VAL A 167 10.42 21.71 -35.99
CA VAL A 167 10.00 21.77 -34.57
C VAL A 167 9.10 20.58 -34.20
N VAL A 168 8.54 19.88 -35.19
CA VAL A 168 7.63 18.73 -35.03
C VAL A 168 8.25 17.60 -34.20
N ASN A 169 9.55 17.31 -34.38
CA ASN A 169 10.22 16.22 -33.66
C ASN A 169 10.54 16.54 -32.20
N CYS A 170 10.83 17.81 -31.86
CA CYS A 170 11.11 18.22 -30.47
C CYS A 170 9.84 18.15 -29.61
N ASN A 171 8.71 18.63 -30.16
CA ASN A 171 7.41 18.62 -29.48
C ASN A 171 6.90 17.20 -29.23
N ARG A 172 7.17 16.25 -30.14
CA ARG A 172 6.79 14.84 -29.96
C ARG A 172 7.54 14.18 -28.80
N CYS A 173 8.85 14.40 -28.67
CA CYS A 173 9.65 13.85 -27.57
C CYS A 173 9.23 14.43 -26.21
N ALA A 174 8.94 15.73 -26.15
CA ALA A 174 8.44 16.36 -24.93
C ALA A 174 7.03 15.86 -24.58
N ALA A 175 6.15 15.67 -25.56
CA ALA A 175 4.80 15.12 -25.34
C ALA A 175 4.85 13.67 -24.84
N LEU A 176 5.76 12.85 -25.38
CA LEU A 176 5.96 11.49 -24.91
C LEU A 176 6.43 11.45 -23.46
N LYS A 177 7.41 12.30 -23.09
CA LYS A 177 7.88 12.44 -21.70
C LYS A 177 6.75 12.91 -20.78
N LEU A 178 5.96 13.89 -21.19
CA LEU A 178 4.81 14.38 -20.42
C LEU A 178 3.76 13.29 -20.22
N ASN A 179 3.48 12.48 -21.25
CA ASN A 179 2.58 11.34 -21.14
C ASN A 179 3.12 10.27 -20.17
N GLY A 180 4.45 10.07 -20.14
CA GLY A 180 5.12 9.25 -19.13
C GLY A 180 4.89 9.76 -17.71
N TRP A 181 5.07 11.06 -17.46
CA TRP A 181 4.78 11.66 -16.15
C TRP A 181 3.30 11.56 -15.76
N LYS A 182 2.38 11.74 -16.70
CA LYS A 182 0.94 11.53 -16.47
C LYS A 182 0.64 10.08 -16.09
N ALA A 183 1.26 9.10 -16.76
CA ALA A 183 1.11 7.69 -16.41
C ALA A 183 1.69 7.38 -15.01
N GLY A 184 2.89 7.88 -14.70
CA GLY A 184 3.50 7.73 -13.37
C GLY A 184 2.67 8.38 -12.26
N PHE A 185 2.07 9.55 -12.51
CA PHE A 185 1.12 10.16 -11.58
C PHE A 185 -0.09 9.26 -11.29
N ILE A 186 -0.63 8.57 -12.31
CA ILE A 186 -1.77 7.67 -12.15
C ILE A 186 -1.36 6.46 -11.29
N GLU A 187 -0.20 5.87 -11.56
CA GLU A 187 0.36 4.77 -10.78
C GLU A 187 0.56 5.15 -9.31
N ASP A 188 1.20 6.29 -9.06
CA ASP A 188 1.39 6.81 -7.71
C ASP A 188 0.05 7.08 -7.01
N ALA A 189 -0.93 7.65 -7.72
CA ALA A 189 -2.26 7.87 -7.16
C ALA A 189 -2.98 6.57 -6.81
N GLU A 190 -2.77 5.47 -7.55
CA GLU A 190 -3.29 4.15 -7.20
C GLU A 190 -2.60 3.58 -5.96
N THR A 191 -1.26 3.58 -5.96
CA THR A 191 -0.41 3.07 -4.87
C THR A 191 -0.68 3.81 -3.56
N LEU A 192 -0.93 5.12 -3.63
CA LEU A 192 -1.27 5.95 -2.48
C LEU A 192 -2.77 5.94 -2.12
N HIS A 193 -3.57 5.13 -2.82
CA HIS A 193 -5.03 5.02 -2.67
C HIS A 193 -5.78 6.36 -2.82
N MET A 194 -5.27 7.28 -3.64
CA MET A 194 -5.84 8.59 -3.92
C MET A 194 -6.54 8.69 -5.27
N VAL A 195 -6.46 7.67 -6.11
CA VAL A 195 -7.04 7.67 -7.47
C VAL A 195 -8.54 8.00 -7.56
N THR A 196 -9.32 7.70 -6.51
CA THR A 196 -10.76 8.01 -6.43
C THR A 196 -11.08 9.30 -5.67
N LYS A 197 -10.08 10.08 -5.24
CA LYS A 197 -10.34 11.43 -4.71
C LYS A 197 -10.95 12.27 -5.83
N PRO A 198 -12.07 13.00 -5.60
CA PRO A 198 -12.73 13.78 -6.64
C PRO A 198 -11.80 14.71 -7.44
N LEU A 199 -10.83 15.34 -6.75
CA LEU A 199 -9.84 16.23 -7.36
C LEU A 199 -8.98 15.54 -8.43
N PHE A 200 -8.56 14.28 -8.19
CA PHE A 200 -7.68 13.54 -9.09
C PHE A 200 -8.46 12.65 -10.06
N ALA A 201 -9.58 12.07 -9.61
CA ALA A 201 -10.37 11.12 -10.39
C ALA A 201 -10.79 11.68 -11.75
N GLY A 202 -11.24 12.95 -11.80
CA GLY A 202 -11.66 13.59 -13.05
C GLY A 202 -10.49 13.78 -14.03
N VAL A 203 -9.34 14.23 -13.53
CA VAL A 203 -8.12 14.42 -14.32
C VAL A 203 -7.62 13.09 -14.88
N ILE A 204 -7.49 12.08 -14.01
CA ILE A 204 -7.02 10.74 -14.39
C ILE A 204 -7.94 10.13 -15.43
N TYR A 205 -9.26 10.19 -15.20
CA TYR A 205 -10.25 9.71 -16.17
C TYR A 205 -10.09 10.42 -17.52
N SER A 206 -9.95 11.75 -17.52
CA SER A 206 -9.75 12.51 -18.75
C SER A 206 -8.44 12.16 -19.46
N TRP A 207 -7.34 11.92 -18.74
CA TRP A 207 -6.07 11.53 -19.35
C TRP A 207 -6.13 10.13 -19.96
N LEU A 208 -6.72 9.15 -19.25
CA LEU A 208 -6.82 7.78 -19.74
C LEU A 208 -7.79 7.62 -20.92
N THR A 209 -8.84 8.45 -21.00
CA THR A 209 -9.88 8.30 -22.03
C THR A 209 -9.68 9.20 -23.25
N LYS A 210 -8.96 10.32 -23.11
CA LYS A 210 -8.72 11.26 -24.22
C LYS A 210 -7.32 11.18 -24.80
N ASN A 211 -6.40 10.44 -24.18
CA ASN A 211 -5.02 10.33 -24.61
C ASN A 211 -4.56 8.86 -24.54
N ASP A 212 -4.70 8.16 -25.66
CA ASP A 212 -4.37 6.74 -25.80
C ASP A 212 -2.91 6.44 -25.45
N GLU A 213 -2.00 7.39 -25.68
CA GLU A 213 -0.58 7.20 -25.37
C GLU A 213 -0.34 7.16 -23.86
N VAL A 214 -1.08 7.95 -23.05
CA VAL A 214 -1.01 7.84 -21.58
C VAL A 214 -1.52 6.48 -21.13
N ALA A 215 -2.63 6.00 -21.67
CA ALA A 215 -3.17 4.68 -21.35
C ALA A 215 -2.19 3.55 -21.74
N LYS A 216 -1.56 3.66 -22.91
CA LYS A 216 -0.55 2.71 -23.39
C LYS A 216 0.68 2.68 -22.46
N ILE A 217 1.23 3.85 -22.11
CA ILE A 217 2.39 3.94 -21.22
C ILE A 217 2.04 3.44 -19.81
N TYR A 218 0.85 3.75 -19.31
CA TYR A 218 0.37 3.23 -18.03
C TYR A 218 0.31 1.70 -18.01
N LYS A 219 -0.17 1.07 -19.10
CA LYS A 219 -0.17 -0.40 -19.23
C LYS A 219 1.21 -1.03 -19.21
N THR A 220 2.22 -0.32 -19.72
CA THR A 220 3.62 -0.80 -19.70
C THR A 220 4.32 -0.59 -18.37
N HIS A 221 3.82 0.31 -17.51
CA HIS A 221 4.37 0.50 -16.17
C HIS A 221 3.88 -0.62 -15.24
N HIS A 222 4.79 -1.55 -14.93
CA HIS A 222 4.60 -2.53 -13.89
C HIS A 222 5.08 -1.96 -12.56
N SER A 223 4.15 -1.62 -11.66
CA SER A 223 4.54 -1.44 -10.27
C SER A 223 4.90 -2.82 -9.73
N GLU A 224 6.09 -2.99 -9.13
CA GLU A 224 6.49 -4.21 -8.42
C GLU A 224 5.49 -4.62 -7.31
N THR A 225 4.58 -3.71 -6.96
CA THR A 225 3.60 -3.84 -5.88
C THR A 225 2.37 -4.69 -6.25
N TYR A 226 2.07 -4.87 -7.53
CA TYR A 226 0.99 -5.77 -7.98
C TYR A 226 1.61 -7.08 -8.46
N ALA A 227 0.98 -8.20 -8.11
CA ALA A 227 1.44 -9.51 -8.55
C ALA A 227 1.65 -9.49 -10.06
N ALA A 228 2.79 -10.00 -10.53
CA ALA A 228 3.19 -10.04 -11.94
C ALA A 228 2.19 -10.78 -12.88
N SER A 229 1.05 -11.24 -12.35
CA SER A 229 -0.02 -11.96 -13.04
C SER A 229 -1.18 -11.10 -13.53
N ASP A 230 -1.26 -9.81 -13.17
CA ASP A 230 -2.41 -9.00 -13.58
C ASP A 230 -2.28 -8.54 -15.04
N ASN A 231 -3.21 -9.00 -15.88
CA ASN A 231 -3.35 -8.58 -17.27
C ASN A 231 -3.49 -7.04 -17.33
N PRO A 232 -2.58 -6.31 -18.00
CA PRO A 232 -2.57 -4.85 -17.98
C PRO A 232 -3.84 -4.22 -18.55
N GLU A 233 -4.52 -4.89 -19.49
CA GLU A 233 -5.81 -4.42 -20.03
C GLU A 233 -6.93 -4.53 -18.99
N GLU A 234 -6.96 -5.63 -18.22
CA GLU A 234 -7.94 -5.80 -17.15
C GLU A 234 -7.74 -4.79 -16.02
N ARG A 235 -6.48 -4.49 -15.68
CA ARG A 235 -6.14 -3.44 -14.70
C ARG A 235 -6.64 -2.08 -15.17
N LEU A 236 -6.34 -1.69 -16.41
CA LEU A 236 -6.81 -0.42 -16.98
C LEU A 236 -8.35 -0.36 -16.99
N ALA A 237 -9.02 -1.44 -17.40
CA ALA A 237 -10.49 -1.51 -17.42
C ALA A 237 -11.08 -1.41 -16.00
N ALA A 238 -10.48 -2.09 -15.02
CA ALA A 238 -10.90 -2.03 -13.62
C ALA A 238 -10.71 -0.60 -13.04
N LEU A 239 -9.60 0.06 -13.38
CA LEU A 239 -9.34 1.44 -12.98
C LEU A 239 -10.38 2.40 -13.59
N ILE A 240 -10.64 2.31 -14.91
CA ILE A 240 -11.66 3.14 -15.57
C ILE A 240 -13.04 2.91 -14.93
N LYS A 241 -13.41 1.66 -14.65
CA LYS A 241 -14.67 1.33 -13.95
C LYS A 241 -14.73 1.96 -12.56
N LYS A 242 -13.64 1.91 -11.79
CA LYS A 242 -13.53 2.52 -10.46
C LYS A 242 -13.68 4.05 -10.53
N LEU A 243 -13.07 4.68 -11.53
CA LEU A 243 -13.16 6.13 -11.76
C LEU A 243 -14.58 6.56 -12.15
N LYS A 244 -15.23 5.86 -13.10
CA LYS A 244 -16.63 6.14 -13.48
C LYS A 244 -17.56 6.08 -12.27
N LYS A 245 -17.43 5.03 -11.44
CA LYS A 245 -18.20 4.89 -10.20
C LYS A 245 -17.97 6.08 -9.25
N SER A 246 -16.71 6.48 -9.08
CA SER A 246 -16.35 7.62 -8.21
C SER A 246 -16.89 8.96 -8.71
N LEU A 247 -16.91 9.15 -10.03
CA LEU A 247 -17.37 10.37 -10.69
C LEU A 247 -18.89 10.38 -10.93
N LYS A 248 -19.61 9.30 -10.58
CA LYS A 248 -21.04 9.13 -10.85
C LYS A 248 -21.42 9.31 -12.33
N ILE A 249 -20.50 8.97 -13.23
CA ILE A 249 -20.75 9.02 -14.68
C ILE A 249 -21.65 7.84 -15.05
N LYS A 250 -22.83 8.11 -15.59
CA LYS A 250 -23.72 7.07 -16.13
C LYS A 250 -23.07 6.43 -17.35
N GLU A 251 -23.11 5.11 -17.44
CA GLU A 251 -22.74 4.43 -18.67
C GLU A 251 -23.77 4.78 -19.75
N ALA A 252 -23.30 5.22 -20.91
CA ALA A 252 -24.17 5.35 -22.07
C ALA A 252 -24.59 3.93 -22.46
N SER A 253 -25.84 3.60 -22.17
CA SER A 253 -26.51 2.36 -22.58
C SER A 253 -26.69 2.31 -24.09
#